data_AF-A0AAQ1KPD2-F1
#
_entry.id   AF-A0AAQ1KPD2-F1
#
_cell.length_a   1.000
_cell.length_b   1.000
_cell.length_c   1.000
_cell.angle_alpha   90.00
_cell.angle_beta   90.00
_cell.angle_gamma   90.00
#
_symmetry.space_group_name_H-M   'P 1'
#
loop_
_entity.id
_entity.type
_entity.pdbx_description
1 polymer ?
#
loop_
_entity_poly.entity_id
_entity_poly.type
_entity_poly.pdbx_seq_one_letter_code
_entity_poly.pdbx_strand_id
1 'polypeptide(L)'
;MKSLVLMLCLALLGGCAQADKGAGDLPYRYWRLGFLAPDYMEVWVETADVEDTRGRFFPHMGGGTVSISTPENLEGNAKGWGPRVGWGGGRYVDGADLPKRIFVRWQSLAEPQTYRVTVDIPER
;
A
#
# COMPACT_ATOMS: atom_id res chain seq x y z
N MET A 1 42.64 20.47 11.54
CA MET A 1 41.51 20.15 12.46
C MET A 1 40.25 20.95 12.13
N LYS A 2 40.26 22.29 12.15
CA LYS A 2 39.07 23.13 11.88
C LYS A 2 38.42 22.89 10.49
N SER A 3 39.23 22.76 9.44
CA SER A 3 38.76 22.49 8.06
C SER A 3 38.08 21.12 7.93
N LEU A 4 38.60 20.10 8.63
CA LEU A 4 38.04 18.74 8.60
C LEU A 4 36.67 18.68 9.29
N VAL A 5 36.52 19.40 10.41
CA VAL A 5 35.24 19.54 11.11
C VAL A 5 34.23 20.28 10.24
N LEU A 6 34.64 21.34 9.54
CA LEU A 6 33.77 22.09 8.63
C LEU A 6 33.27 21.21 7.47
N MET A 7 34.16 20.45 6.81
CA MET A 7 33.77 19.51 5.75
C MET A 7 32.81 18.44 6.25
N LEU A 8 33.02 17.91 7.47
CA LEU A 8 32.12 16.93 8.07
C LEU A 8 30.73 17.53 8.33
N CYS A 9 30.65 18.77 8.82
CA CYS A 9 29.37 19.47 9.00
C CYS A 9 28.63 19.70 7.67
N LEU A 10 29.34 20.09 6.61
CA LEU A 10 28.76 20.26 5.27
C LEU A 10 28.27 18.93 4.68
N ALA A 11 29.00 17.83 4.88
CA ALA A 11 28.59 16.50 4.45
C ALA A 11 27.33 16.01 5.19
N LEU A 12 27.23 16.29 6.49
CA LEU A 12 26.04 15.94 7.31
C LEU A 12 24.80 16.76 6.92
N LEU A 13 24.98 18.01 6.46
CA LEU A 13 23.87 18.86 5.99
C LEU A 13 23.31 18.43 4.63
N GLY A 14 24.15 17.87 3.75
CA GLY A 14 23.72 17.38 2.44
C GLY A 14 22.73 16.21 2.51
N GLY A 15 22.85 15.35 3.53
CA GLY A 15 21.99 14.18 3.69
C GLY A 15 20.51 14.50 3.94
N CYS A 16 20.20 15.66 4.54
CA CYS A 16 18.82 16.04 4.85
C CYS A 16 18.01 16.47 3.61
N ALA A 17 18.67 17.00 2.56
CA ALA A 17 17.99 17.48 1.36
C ALA A 17 17.40 16.36 0.49
N GLN A 18 17.77 15.10 0.74
CA GLN A 18 17.23 13.92 0.06
C GLN A 18 16.10 13.24 0.82
N ALA A 19 15.80 13.64 2.07
CA ALA A 19 14.81 12.97 2.91
C ALA A 19 13.36 13.11 2.41
N ASP A 20 13.06 14.17 1.65
CA ASP A 20 11.71 14.46 1.15
C ASP A 20 11.49 14.04 -0.31
N LYS A 21 12.51 13.50 -0.99
CA LYS A 21 12.37 13.02 -2.37
C LYS A 21 11.72 11.64 -2.39
N GLY A 22 10.71 11.48 -3.23
CA GLY A 22 10.09 10.18 -3.49
C GLY A 22 11.03 9.23 -4.19
N ALA A 23 10.62 7.96 -4.24
CA ALA A 23 11.34 6.97 -5.02
C ALA A 23 11.34 7.36 -6.50
N GLY A 24 12.53 7.40 -7.10
CA GLY A 24 12.65 7.75 -8.50
C GLY A 24 12.28 9.21 -8.78
N ASP A 25 11.40 9.41 -9.77
CA ASP A 25 10.96 10.73 -10.23
C ASP A 25 9.54 11.09 -9.74
N LEU A 26 9.05 10.38 -8.72
CA LEU A 26 7.74 10.62 -8.15
C LEU A 26 7.67 12.03 -7.51
N PRO A 27 6.60 12.81 -7.79
CA PRO A 27 6.40 14.13 -7.19
C PRO A 27 5.92 14.08 -5.73
N TYR A 28 5.79 12.88 -5.18
CA TYR A 28 5.37 12.60 -3.80
C TYR A 28 6.29 11.54 -3.19
N ARG A 29 6.48 11.60 -1.87
CA ARG A 29 7.39 10.70 -1.16
C ARG A 29 6.95 9.24 -1.20
N TYR A 30 5.65 9.00 -1.04
CA TYR A 30 5.05 7.68 -0.95
C TYR A 30 3.69 7.66 -1.65
N TRP A 31 3.24 6.47 -2.03
CA TRP A 31 1.86 6.21 -2.45
C TRP A 31 1.21 5.24 -1.46
N ARG A 32 -0.10 4.98 -1.58
CA ARG A 32 -0.85 4.16 -0.61
C ARG A 32 -1.47 2.94 -1.26
N LEU A 33 -1.36 1.80 -0.58
CA LEU A 33 -2.08 0.57 -0.91
C LEU A 33 -3.21 0.36 0.10
N GLY A 34 -4.46 0.35 -0.36
CA GLY A 34 -5.67 0.23 0.46
C GLY A 34 -6.50 -1.01 0.11
N PHE A 35 -7.10 -1.61 1.13
CA PHE A 35 -7.96 -2.79 1.04
C PHE A 35 -9.32 -2.49 1.67
N LEU A 36 -10.36 -2.91 0.98
CA LEU A 36 -11.74 -2.78 1.39
C LEU A 36 -12.53 -3.97 0.87
N ALA A 37 -13.64 -4.26 1.53
CA ALA A 37 -14.59 -5.27 1.09
C ALA A 37 -16.03 -4.74 1.18
N PRO A 38 -16.97 -5.37 0.43
CA PRO A 38 -18.41 -5.12 0.56
C PRO A 38 -18.95 -5.33 1.98
N ASP A 39 -20.19 -4.92 2.18
CA ASP A 39 -20.92 -5.12 3.43
C ASP A 39 -20.92 -6.61 3.82
N TYR A 40 -20.60 -6.89 5.08
CA TYR A 40 -20.56 -8.24 5.65
C TYR A 40 -19.57 -9.22 5.00
N MET A 41 -18.75 -8.80 4.02
CA MET A 41 -17.63 -9.60 3.51
C MET A 41 -16.41 -9.40 4.40
N GLU A 42 -16.38 -10.12 5.52
CA GLU A 42 -15.20 -10.16 6.37
C GLU A 42 -14.04 -10.85 5.62
N VAL A 43 -12.95 -10.10 5.48
CA VAL A 43 -11.74 -10.52 4.76
C VAL A 43 -10.52 -10.15 5.58
N TRP A 44 -9.55 -11.08 5.62
CA TRP A 44 -8.24 -10.86 6.21
C TRP A 44 -7.15 -11.00 5.16
N VAL A 45 -6.41 -9.93 4.89
CA VAL A 45 -5.28 -9.94 3.95
C VAL A 45 -4.07 -10.54 4.65
N GLU A 46 -3.58 -11.64 4.10
CA GLU A 46 -2.38 -12.31 4.58
C GLU A 46 -1.13 -11.54 4.20
N THR A 47 -1.05 -11.12 2.94
CA THR A 47 0.03 -10.30 2.42
C THR A 47 -0.42 -9.58 1.17
N ALA A 48 0.18 -8.41 0.94
CA ALA A 48 0.24 -7.81 -0.36
C ALA A 48 1.68 -7.41 -0.69
N ASP A 49 2.17 -7.89 -1.81
CA ASP A 49 3.55 -7.70 -2.25
C ASP A 49 3.54 -6.90 -3.56
N VAL A 50 4.53 -6.02 -3.70
CA VAL A 50 4.58 -5.06 -4.81
C VAL A 50 5.88 -5.23 -5.59
N GLU A 51 5.79 -5.33 -6.91
CA GLU A 51 6.89 -5.11 -7.83
C GLU A 51 6.70 -3.71 -8.44
N ASP A 52 7.71 -2.84 -8.32
CA ASP A 52 7.65 -1.51 -8.95
C ASP A 52 8.08 -1.56 -10.44
N THR A 53 7.90 -0.44 -11.14
CA THR A 53 8.28 -0.29 -12.56
C THR A 53 9.79 -0.49 -12.81
N ARG A 54 10.63 -0.37 -11.78
CA ARG A 54 12.07 -0.64 -11.85
C ARG A 54 12.42 -2.11 -11.53
N GLY A 55 11.42 -2.96 -11.34
CA GLY A 55 11.59 -4.38 -11.01
C GLY A 55 12.03 -4.64 -9.57
N ARG A 56 11.93 -3.65 -8.67
CA ARG A 56 12.24 -3.84 -7.25
C ARG A 56 11.04 -4.46 -6.55
N PHE A 57 11.32 -5.41 -5.65
CA PHE A 57 10.31 -6.15 -4.91
C PHE A 57 10.18 -5.63 -3.48
N PHE A 58 8.94 -5.36 -3.07
CA PHE A 58 8.55 -4.85 -1.76
C PHE A 58 7.51 -5.82 -1.14
N PRO A 59 7.95 -6.76 -0.29
CA PRO A 59 7.05 -7.72 0.35
C PRO A 59 6.29 -7.09 1.52
N HIS A 60 5.12 -7.63 1.84
CA HIS A 60 4.34 -7.27 3.04
C HIS A 60 3.97 -5.77 3.11
N MET A 61 3.68 -5.17 1.95
CA MET A 61 3.18 -3.81 1.82
C MET A 61 1.69 -3.67 2.17
N GLY A 62 1.01 -4.78 2.42
CA GLY A 62 -0.35 -4.82 2.98
C GLY A 62 -0.59 -6.09 3.79
N GLY A 63 -1.55 -6.03 4.70
CA GLY A 63 -1.95 -7.14 5.57
C GLY A 63 -2.94 -6.70 6.65
N GLY A 64 -3.62 -7.66 7.26
CA GLY A 64 -4.58 -7.44 8.34
C GLY A 64 -6.05 -7.41 7.90
N THR A 65 -6.90 -7.03 8.84
CA THR A 65 -8.34 -6.87 8.61
C THR A 65 -8.60 -5.72 7.65
N VAL A 66 -9.41 -5.96 6.63
CA VAL A 66 -9.78 -4.91 5.67
C VAL A 66 -10.89 -4.03 6.22
N SER A 67 -11.01 -2.81 5.70
CA SER A 67 -12.17 -1.99 6.02
C SER A 67 -13.42 -2.57 5.36
N ILE A 68 -14.42 -2.86 6.18
CA ILE A 68 -15.77 -3.21 5.75
C ILE A 68 -16.72 -2.06 6.05
N SER A 69 -17.81 -1.98 5.30
CA SER A 69 -18.94 -1.15 5.73
C SER A 69 -19.93 -2.03 6.50
N THR A 70 -20.43 -1.51 7.62
CA THR A 70 -21.50 -2.13 8.40
C THR A 70 -22.65 -1.14 8.40
N PRO A 71 -23.62 -1.25 7.48
CA PRO A 71 -24.75 -0.34 7.42
C PRO A 71 -25.61 -0.40 8.68
N GLU A 72 -26.29 0.72 8.94
CA GLU A 72 -27.13 0.91 10.11
C GLU A 72 -28.20 -0.18 10.23
N ASN A 73 -28.53 -0.54 11.47
CA ASN A 73 -29.54 -1.55 11.81
C ASN A 73 -29.32 -2.94 11.19
N LEU A 74 -28.13 -3.21 10.65
CA LEU A 74 -27.80 -4.44 9.93
C LEU A 74 -28.67 -4.68 8.67
N GLU A 75 -29.19 -3.62 8.06
CA GLU A 75 -30.05 -3.69 6.86
C GLU A 75 -29.26 -3.64 5.54
N GLY A 76 -27.98 -4.00 5.55
CA GLY A 76 -27.12 -3.95 4.37
C GLY A 76 -27.38 -5.03 3.35
N ASN A 77 -26.83 -4.82 2.16
CA ASN A 77 -26.82 -5.84 1.13
C ASN A 77 -25.40 -6.36 0.94
N ALA A 78 -25.17 -7.63 1.32
CA ALA A 78 -23.88 -8.29 1.10
C ALA A 78 -23.51 -8.44 -0.38
N LYS A 79 -24.48 -8.27 -1.29
CA LYS A 79 -24.27 -8.38 -2.72
C LYS A 79 -23.78 -7.05 -3.31
N GLY A 80 -22.53 -7.09 -3.77
CA GLY A 80 -21.93 -6.00 -4.55
C GLY A 80 -21.42 -4.86 -3.69
N TRP A 81 -20.90 -3.83 -4.35
CA TRP A 81 -20.39 -2.65 -3.66
C TRP A 81 -21.54 -1.68 -3.38
N GLY A 82 -21.69 -1.24 -2.13
CA GLY A 82 -22.67 -0.24 -1.75
C GLY A 82 -22.47 1.11 -2.46
N PRO A 83 -23.37 2.10 -2.24
CA PRO A 83 -23.35 3.38 -2.96
C PRO A 83 -22.12 4.26 -2.66
N ARG A 84 -21.37 3.95 -1.59
CA ARG A 84 -20.16 4.68 -1.18
C ARG A 84 -19.02 3.71 -1.00
N VAL A 85 -18.00 3.84 -1.83
CA VAL A 85 -16.76 3.06 -1.73
C VAL A 85 -15.68 3.96 -1.13
N GLY A 86 -15.26 3.63 0.09
CA GLY A 86 -14.23 4.38 0.81
C GLY A 86 -12.82 4.07 0.31
N TRP A 87 -11.83 4.69 0.95
CA TRP A 87 -10.41 4.48 0.61
C TRP A 87 -9.81 3.20 1.20
N GLY A 88 -10.60 2.46 1.99
CA GLY A 88 -10.17 1.23 2.67
C GLY A 88 -9.13 1.44 3.77
N GLY A 89 -8.79 0.36 4.46
CA GLY A 89 -7.67 0.29 5.41
C GLY A 89 -6.39 -0.02 4.65
N GLY A 90 -5.25 0.56 5.01
CA GLY A 90 -4.09 0.48 4.13
C GLY A 90 -2.83 1.13 4.67
N ARG A 91 -1.74 0.94 3.94
CA ARG A 91 -0.39 1.36 4.31
C ARG A 91 0.23 2.23 3.22
N TYR A 92 1.07 3.17 3.65
CA TYR A 92 1.93 3.92 2.72
C TYR A 92 3.11 3.06 2.30
N VAL A 93 3.35 3.01 1.00
CA VAL A 93 4.50 2.40 0.36
C VAL A 93 5.52 3.51 0.11
N ASP A 94 6.52 3.58 0.98
CA ASP A 94 7.64 4.53 0.90
C ASP A 94 8.83 3.86 0.20
N GLY A 95 9.58 4.63 -0.58
CA GLY A 95 10.78 4.14 -1.28
C GLY A 95 10.54 3.28 -2.53
N ALA A 96 9.30 2.93 -2.87
CA ALA A 96 8.92 2.24 -4.11
C ALA A 96 8.48 3.23 -5.20
N ASP A 97 8.86 2.96 -6.46
CA ASP A 97 8.32 3.68 -7.63
C ASP A 97 6.84 3.23 -7.84
N LEU A 98 6.20 3.67 -8.93
CA LEU A 98 4.85 3.20 -9.25
C LEU A 98 4.79 1.66 -9.35
N PRO A 99 3.69 1.03 -8.89
CA PRO A 99 3.55 -0.41 -8.94
C PRO A 99 3.36 -0.88 -10.39
N LYS A 100 4.11 -1.90 -10.77
CA LYS A 100 3.93 -2.67 -12.02
C LYS A 100 3.12 -3.94 -11.78
N ARG A 101 3.30 -4.56 -10.62
CA ARG A 101 2.54 -5.75 -10.22
C ARG A 101 2.26 -5.74 -8.74
N ILE A 102 1.05 -6.17 -8.38
CA ILE A 102 0.63 -6.34 -6.98
C ILE A 102 0.13 -7.77 -6.81
N PHE A 103 0.81 -8.53 -5.98
CA PHE A 103 0.32 -9.83 -5.51
C PHE A 103 -0.47 -9.63 -4.22
N VAL A 104 -1.63 -10.26 -4.09
CA VAL A 104 -2.45 -10.23 -2.88
C VAL A 104 -2.91 -11.64 -2.55
N ARG A 105 -2.78 -12.01 -1.28
CA ARG A 105 -3.36 -13.24 -0.73
C ARG A 105 -4.24 -12.89 0.46
N TRP A 106 -5.43 -13.47 0.54
CA TRP A 106 -6.39 -13.19 1.61
C TRP A 106 -7.24 -14.40 1.95
N GLN A 107 -7.78 -14.39 3.16
CA GLN A 107 -8.76 -15.35 3.65
C GLN A 107 -10.13 -14.68 3.63
N SER A 108 -11.10 -15.36 3.02
CA SER A 108 -12.50 -14.98 3.15
C SER A 108 -13.07 -15.68 4.38
N LEU A 109 -13.82 -14.96 5.21
CA LEU A 109 -14.57 -15.55 6.32
C LEU A 109 -16.00 -15.90 5.89
N ALA A 110 -16.54 -15.17 4.91
CA ALA A 110 -17.83 -15.49 4.30
C ALA A 110 -17.78 -16.81 3.51
N GLU A 111 -16.63 -17.11 2.92
CA GLU A 111 -16.35 -18.37 2.23
C GLU A 111 -15.05 -18.93 2.82
N PRO A 112 -15.06 -20.02 3.61
CA PRO A 112 -13.90 -20.51 4.35
C PRO A 112 -12.74 -21.04 3.48
N GLN A 113 -12.13 -20.17 2.69
CA GLN A 113 -11.07 -20.48 1.74
C GLN A 113 -10.13 -19.29 1.54
N THR A 114 -8.93 -19.62 1.07
CA THR A 114 -7.88 -18.64 0.80
C THR A 114 -7.82 -18.35 -0.69
N TYR A 115 -7.87 -17.08 -1.01
CA TYR A 115 -7.75 -16.56 -2.36
C TYR A 115 -6.38 -15.93 -2.59
N ARG A 116 -5.95 -15.90 -3.85
CA ARG A 116 -4.76 -15.18 -4.27
C ARG A 116 -4.97 -14.60 -5.66
N VAL A 117 -4.41 -13.42 -5.89
CA VAL A 117 -4.44 -12.77 -7.20
C VAL A 117 -3.15 -12.02 -7.43
N THR A 118 -2.74 -11.97 -8.69
CA THR A 118 -1.70 -11.07 -9.17
C THR A 118 -2.35 -10.08 -10.11
N VAL A 119 -2.22 -8.79 -9.82
CA VAL A 119 -2.72 -7.69 -10.64
C VAL A 119 -1.53 -7.06 -11.34
N ASP A 120 -1.45 -7.19 -12.66
CA ASP A 120 -0.50 -6.43 -13.47
C ASP A 120 -1.09 -5.05 -13.79
N ILE A 121 -0.28 -4.00 -13.60
CA ILE A 121 -0.65 -2.60 -13.86
C ILE A 121 0.11 -2.17 -15.12
N PRO A 122 -0.59 -1.91 -16.24
CA PRO A 122 0.07 -1.56 -17.49
C PRO A 122 0.70 -0.17 -17.43
N GLU A 123 1.89 -0.03 -18.01
CA GLU A 123 2.47 1.25 -18.36
C GLU A 123 1.62 1.88 -19.47
N ARG A 124 1.10 3.09 -19.24
CA ARG A 124 0.34 3.86 -20.23
C ARG A 124 1.11 5.10 -20.62
#